data_AF-A0A1Q6WQ17-F1
#
_entry.id   AF-A0A1Q6WQ17-F1
#
_cell.length_a   1.000
_cell.length_b   1.000
_cell.length_c   1.000
_cell.angle_alpha   90.00
_cell.angle_beta   90.00
_cell.angle_gamma   90.00
#
_symmetry.space_group_name_H-M   'P 1'
#
loop_
_entity.id
_entity.type
_entity.pdbx_description
1 polymer ?
#
loop_
_entity_poly.entity_id
_entity_poly.type
_entity_poly.pdbx_seq_one_letter_code
_entity_poly.pdbx_strand_id
1 'polypeptide(L)'
;WASLAAENGLEKAKTLADALRSGLAPGSEKIAADIEAQFGNAVLDAQLNPKIIESAEHEDHTRCRAVHAYLPPYPQDAEDRGIQGQVYVEFSVMPDGRSRNPRIILAVPQGTFERSVRDGLLHSEFVSAPAERSPIQCTMFYRFVMEGAVGYSRLDAFVDETLAHARAGDPRAQMLYGMLLVGLPQLNKPRSQALPWFLKSAQAGMPVAQYQVGYSLLKGWGCNCEENKGLHWLRRAAQAGQPDAEVTLAMYALKGSPDQERLRQARLWLEQAAADGSHDGKLYLSALLATASEAEGGDPRRALTLLAEVFRGVKDDPTAFEIRAAAQASAGEFREAVQSERQAVAMAQRLKWDVTSLNERLTHYMGNQPWRGGLLDF
;
A
#
# COMPACT_ATOMS: atom_id res chain seq x y z
N TRP A 1 31.65 6.74 -16.34
CA TRP A 1 31.16 5.39 -15.98
C TRP A 1 31.99 4.71 -14.91
N ALA A 2 33.30 4.46 -15.10
CA ALA A 2 34.12 3.85 -14.05
C ALA A 2 34.10 4.66 -12.73
N SER A 3 34.19 5.99 -12.80
CA SER A 3 34.05 6.88 -11.64
C SER A 3 32.69 6.70 -10.94
N LEU A 4 31.60 6.68 -11.71
CA LEU A 4 30.24 6.47 -11.19
C LEU A 4 30.05 5.09 -10.54
N ALA A 5 30.65 4.05 -11.11
CA ALA A 5 30.64 2.72 -10.51
C ALA A 5 31.43 2.69 -9.19
N ALA A 6 32.53 3.45 -9.10
CA ALA A 6 33.29 3.62 -7.86
C ALA A 6 32.46 4.36 -6.79
N GLU A 7 31.74 5.42 -7.18
CA GLU A 7 30.79 6.13 -6.30
C GLU A 7 29.67 5.22 -5.77
N ASN A 8 29.36 4.13 -6.48
CA ASN A 8 28.37 3.12 -6.09
C ASN A 8 29.00 1.90 -5.40
N GLY A 9 30.21 2.03 -4.86
CA GLY A 9 30.85 1.02 -4.02
C GLY A 9 31.60 -0.08 -4.77
N LEU A 10 31.77 0.03 -6.10
CA LEU A 10 32.64 -0.89 -6.85
C LEU A 10 34.10 -0.47 -6.69
N GLU A 11 34.76 -0.94 -5.63
CA GLU A 11 36.15 -0.57 -5.28
C GLU A 11 37.14 -0.64 -6.45
N LYS A 12 37.05 -1.71 -7.26
CA LYS A 12 37.92 -1.89 -8.45
C LYS A 12 37.72 -0.82 -9.51
N ALA A 13 36.57 -0.17 -9.55
CA ALA A 13 36.25 0.84 -10.54
C ALA A 13 36.97 2.17 -10.27
N LYS A 14 37.38 2.44 -9.03
CA LYS A 14 38.16 3.64 -8.70
C LYS A 14 39.51 3.62 -9.39
N THR A 15 40.26 2.53 -9.21
CA THR A 15 41.56 2.32 -9.86
C THR A 15 41.44 2.35 -11.39
N LEU A 16 40.38 1.75 -11.93
CA LEU A 16 40.10 1.79 -13.37
C LEU A 16 39.80 3.21 -13.85
N ALA A 17 39.00 3.99 -13.11
CA ALA A 17 38.68 5.36 -13.43
C ALA A 17 39.93 6.22 -13.49
N ASP A 18 40.79 6.14 -12.47
CA ASP A 18 42.04 6.90 -12.41
C ASP A 18 42.99 6.55 -13.57
N ALA A 19 43.13 5.26 -13.88
CA ALA A 19 43.94 4.80 -15.00
C ALA A 19 43.42 5.33 -16.36
N LEU A 20 42.10 5.22 -16.60
CA LEU A 20 41.48 5.68 -17.83
C LEU A 20 41.55 7.20 -17.98
N ARG A 21 41.43 7.96 -16.88
CA ARG A 21 41.44 9.43 -16.90
C ARG A 21 42.76 9.98 -17.43
N SER A 22 43.87 9.32 -17.11
CA SER A 22 45.21 9.69 -17.60
C SER A 22 45.43 9.46 -19.11
N GLY A 23 44.62 8.61 -19.73
CA GLY A 23 44.69 8.26 -21.15
C GLY A 23 43.63 8.92 -22.02
N LEU A 24 42.82 9.85 -21.48
CA LEU A 24 41.79 10.52 -22.25
C LEU A 24 42.41 11.43 -23.32
N ALA A 25 41.89 11.35 -24.54
CA ALA A 25 42.28 12.28 -25.60
C ALA A 25 41.89 13.72 -25.24
N PRO A 26 42.66 14.73 -25.68
CA PRO A 26 42.31 16.13 -25.49
C PRO A 26 40.87 16.42 -25.94
N GLY A 27 40.03 16.94 -25.04
CA GLY A 27 38.61 17.21 -25.28
C GLY A 27 37.63 16.11 -24.84
N SER A 28 38.10 14.88 -24.57
CA SER A 28 37.25 13.79 -24.04
C SER A 28 36.95 13.93 -22.55
N GLU A 29 37.75 14.73 -21.83
CA GLU A 29 37.53 15.07 -20.42
C GLU A 29 36.16 15.72 -20.19
N LYS A 30 35.73 16.58 -21.12
CA LYS A 30 34.43 17.23 -21.05
C LYS A 30 33.28 16.22 -21.15
N ILE A 31 33.39 15.25 -22.07
CA ILE A 31 32.36 14.19 -22.21
C ILE A 31 32.27 13.35 -20.94
N ALA A 32 33.42 12.99 -20.35
CA ALA A 32 33.46 12.25 -19.08
C ALA A 32 32.84 13.07 -17.94
N ALA A 33 33.17 14.36 -17.85
CA ALA A 33 32.59 15.28 -16.87
C ALA A 33 31.09 15.50 -17.09
N ASP A 34 30.61 15.59 -18.33
CA ASP A 34 29.18 15.74 -18.65
C ASP A 34 28.40 14.47 -18.22
N ILE A 35 28.96 13.28 -18.43
CA ILE A 35 28.38 12.02 -17.95
C ILE A 35 28.38 11.98 -16.41
N GLU A 36 29.47 12.37 -15.75
CA GLU A 36 29.53 12.44 -14.27
C GLU A 36 28.54 13.48 -13.72
N ALA A 37 28.39 14.62 -14.39
CA ALA A 37 27.45 15.67 -14.01
C ALA A 37 25.99 15.26 -14.24
N GLN A 38 25.72 14.36 -15.20
CA GLN A 38 24.35 13.89 -15.46
C GLN A 38 23.97 12.69 -14.59
N PHE A 39 24.91 11.79 -14.30
CA PHE A 39 24.64 10.49 -13.68
C PHE A 39 25.36 10.29 -12.33
N GLY A 40 26.00 11.33 -11.79
CA GLY A 40 26.59 11.33 -10.46
C GLY A 40 25.54 11.14 -9.37
N ASN A 41 25.94 10.50 -8.25
CA ASN A 41 25.00 10.17 -7.18
C ASN A 41 24.25 11.40 -6.65
N ALA A 42 24.92 12.54 -6.49
CA ALA A 42 24.27 13.78 -6.03
C ALA A 42 23.17 14.27 -6.97
N VAL A 43 23.34 14.08 -8.28
CA VAL A 43 22.36 14.50 -9.30
C VAL A 43 21.20 13.53 -9.35
N LEU A 44 21.48 12.22 -9.32
CA LEU A 44 20.45 11.19 -9.25
C LEU A 44 19.65 11.28 -7.95
N ASP A 45 20.31 11.53 -6.81
CA ASP A 45 19.67 11.78 -5.53
C ASP A 45 18.77 13.02 -5.60
N ALA A 46 19.23 14.13 -6.18
CA ALA A 46 18.38 15.33 -6.35
C ALA A 46 17.15 15.06 -7.24
N GLN A 47 17.29 14.20 -8.25
CA GLN A 47 16.21 13.82 -9.16
C GLN A 47 15.22 12.82 -8.56
N LEU A 48 15.66 11.96 -7.62
CA LEU A 48 14.85 10.84 -7.12
C LEU A 48 14.40 11.02 -5.68
N ASN A 49 15.14 11.76 -4.86
CA ASN A 49 14.86 11.86 -3.43
C ASN A 49 13.80 12.92 -3.14
N PRO A 50 12.98 12.69 -2.10
CA PRO A 50 12.07 13.70 -1.59
C PRO A 50 12.86 14.88 -1.03
N LYS A 51 12.36 16.10 -1.26
CA LYS A 51 12.75 17.25 -0.44
C LYS A 51 12.04 17.13 0.91
N ILE A 52 12.80 16.86 1.97
CA ILE A 52 12.26 16.71 3.33
C ILE A 52 11.70 18.04 3.83
N ILE A 53 10.47 18.01 4.34
CA ILE A 53 9.76 19.12 4.96
C ILE A 53 9.12 18.58 6.24
N GLU A 54 9.71 18.88 7.40
CA GLU A 54 9.30 18.29 8.69
C GLU A 54 7.85 18.62 9.10
N SER A 55 7.24 19.67 8.57
CA SER A 55 5.86 20.05 8.87
C SER A 55 4.85 19.64 7.79
N ALA A 56 5.29 19.03 6.69
CA ALA A 56 4.40 18.72 5.57
C ALA A 56 3.57 17.45 5.86
N GLU A 57 2.27 17.65 5.98
CA GLU A 57 1.25 16.61 5.90
C GLU A 57 0.23 17.07 4.85
N HIS A 58 0.28 16.47 3.66
CA HIS A 58 -0.55 16.88 2.51
C HIS A 58 -1.98 16.32 2.52
N GLU A 59 -2.29 15.47 3.48
CA GLU A 59 -3.61 14.86 3.56
C GLU A 59 -4.62 15.91 4.06
N ASP A 60 -5.62 16.20 3.23
CA ASP A 60 -6.76 17.01 3.65
C ASP A 60 -7.62 16.20 4.62
N HIS A 61 -7.21 16.20 5.90
CA HIS A 61 -7.90 15.49 6.98
C HIS A 61 -9.38 15.87 7.11
N THR A 62 -9.81 16.98 6.50
CA THR A 62 -11.22 17.39 6.52
C THR A 62 -12.11 16.51 5.63
N ARG A 63 -11.57 15.94 4.55
CA ARG A 63 -12.31 15.07 3.61
C ARG A 63 -12.52 13.66 4.14
N CYS A 64 -11.62 13.19 4.99
CA CYS A 64 -11.69 11.85 5.59
C CYS A 64 -12.19 11.89 7.03
N ARG A 65 -12.88 12.97 7.42
CA ARG A 65 -13.44 13.13 8.75
C ARG A 65 -14.64 12.20 8.94
N ALA A 66 -14.63 11.42 10.01
CA ALA A 66 -15.79 10.64 10.41
C ALA A 66 -16.95 11.56 10.86
N VAL A 67 -18.14 11.32 10.33
CA VAL A 67 -19.41 11.88 10.83
C VAL A 67 -19.90 11.05 12.01
N HIS A 68 -19.85 9.73 11.85
CA HIS A 68 -20.12 8.76 12.92
C HIS A 68 -18.97 7.76 12.96
N ALA A 69 -18.07 7.94 13.93
CA ALA A 69 -16.97 7.01 14.14
C ALA A 69 -17.48 5.79 14.91
N TYR A 70 -17.23 4.59 14.37
CA TYR A 70 -17.31 3.36 15.14
C TYR A 70 -15.92 3.10 15.75
N LEU A 71 -15.83 3.09 17.08
CA LEU A 71 -14.58 2.80 17.75
C LEU A 71 -14.30 1.29 17.64
N PRO A 72 -13.22 0.85 16.98
CA PRO A 72 -12.87 -0.55 16.91
C PRO A 72 -12.74 -1.17 18.31
N PRO A 73 -13.30 -2.38 18.56
CA PRO A 73 -13.10 -3.05 19.82
C PRO A 73 -11.61 -3.39 20.00
N TYR A 74 -11.12 -3.26 21.23
CA TYR A 74 -9.80 -3.77 21.59
C TYR A 74 -9.81 -5.30 21.44
N PRO A 75 -8.84 -5.92 20.73
CA PRO A 75 -8.74 -7.37 20.69
C PRO A 75 -8.55 -7.93 22.10
N GLN A 76 -9.42 -8.85 22.54
CA GLN A 76 -9.41 -9.37 23.91
C GLN A 76 -8.06 -9.99 24.28
N ASP A 77 -7.42 -10.73 23.38
CA ASP A 77 -6.11 -11.35 23.62
C ASP A 77 -4.99 -10.32 23.77
N ALA A 78 -5.10 -9.18 23.08
CA ALA A 78 -4.17 -8.07 23.21
C ALA A 78 -4.39 -7.34 24.54
N GLU A 79 -5.66 -7.12 24.92
CA GLU A 79 -6.04 -6.49 26.19
C GLU A 79 -5.55 -7.32 27.38
N ASP A 80 -5.84 -8.62 27.41
CA ASP A 80 -5.43 -9.55 28.47
C ASP A 80 -3.90 -9.59 28.66
N ARG A 81 -3.14 -9.35 27.59
CA ARG A 81 -1.67 -9.38 27.58
C ARG A 81 -1.01 -8.02 27.70
N GLY A 82 -1.78 -6.94 27.79
CA GLY A 82 -1.22 -5.59 27.84
C GLY A 82 -0.56 -5.13 26.52
N ILE A 83 -0.86 -5.78 25.39
CA ILE A 83 -0.27 -5.46 24.08
C ILE A 83 -0.95 -4.22 23.53
N GLN A 84 -0.15 -3.18 23.27
CA GLN A 84 -0.57 -1.95 22.61
C GLN A 84 -0.10 -1.95 21.15
N GLY A 85 -0.71 -1.11 20.33
CA GLY A 85 -0.31 -1.05 18.93
C GLY A 85 -0.97 0.03 18.11
N GLN A 86 -0.65 0.00 16.83
CA GLN A 86 -1.14 0.94 15.86
C GLN A 86 -1.38 0.27 14.52
N VAL A 87 -2.31 0.85 13.77
CA VAL A 87 -2.64 0.41 12.43
C VAL A 87 -2.82 1.64 11.56
N TYR A 88 -2.13 1.63 10.45
CA TYR A 88 -2.24 2.61 9.41
C TYR A 88 -2.89 1.98 8.19
N VAL A 89 -4.01 2.57 7.77
CA VAL A 89 -4.95 1.96 6.83
C VAL A 89 -5.36 2.97 5.77
N GLU A 90 -5.40 2.51 4.52
CA GLU A 90 -6.00 3.21 3.39
C GLU A 90 -7.37 2.59 3.10
N PHE A 91 -8.35 3.39 2.69
CA PHE A 91 -9.68 2.93 2.33
C PHE A 91 -10.36 3.97 1.44
N SER A 92 -11.46 3.59 0.80
CA SER A 92 -12.23 4.47 -0.06
C SER A 92 -13.52 4.88 0.62
N VAL A 93 -13.81 6.18 0.68
CA VAL A 93 -15.12 6.71 1.07
C VAL A 93 -15.96 6.92 -0.18
N MET A 94 -17.12 6.28 -0.19
CA MET A 94 -18.02 6.25 -1.32
C MET A 94 -19.03 7.41 -1.25
N PRO A 95 -19.78 7.72 -2.32
CA PRO A 95 -20.76 8.83 -2.31
C PRO A 95 -21.83 8.72 -1.22
N ASP A 96 -22.12 7.49 -0.76
CA ASP A 96 -23.01 7.22 0.37
C ASP A 96 -22.38 7.49 1.76
N GLY A 97 -21.13 7.95 1.80
CA GLY A 97 -20.38 8.24 3.02
C GLY A 97 -19.83 6.99 3.73
N ARG A 98 -19.98 5.79 3.14
CA ARG A 98 -19.49 4.52 3.70
C ARG A 98 -18.10 4.20 3.20
N SER A 99 -17.33 3.50 4.03
CA SER A 99 -16.00 3.03 3.65
C SER A 99 -16.08 1.70 2.89
N ARG A 100 -15.16 1.51 1.94
CA ARG A 100 -14.93 0.26 1.20
C ARG A 100 -13.44 0.00 1.05
N ASN A 101 -13.10 -1.25 0.77
CA ASN A 101 -11.74 -1.69 0.39
C ASN A 101 -10.63 -1.26 1.38
N PRO A 102 -10.78 -1.51 2.69
CA PRO A 102 -9.71 -1.20 3.63
C PRO A 102 -8.44 -1.99 3.28
N ARG A 103 -7.29 -1.32 3.26
CA ARG A 103 -5.98 -1.90 3.01
C ARG A 103 -5.03 -1.50 4.12
N ILE A 104 -4.50 -2.48 4.83
CA ILE A 104 -3.57 -2.24 5.94
C ILE A 104 -2.19 -1.96 5.34
N ILE A 105 -1.75 -0.70 5.46
CA ILE A 105 -0.45 -0.27 4.94
C ILE A 105 0.66 -0.60 5.94
N LEU A 106 0.35 -0.53 7.23
CA LEU A 106 1.26 -0.88 8.32
C LEU A 106 0.44 -1.25 9.55
N ALA A 107 0.85 -2.31 10.26
CA ALA A 107 0.33 -2.64 11.57
C ALA A 107 1.47 -3.05 12.48
N VAL A 108 1.46 -2.55 13.72
CA VAL A 108 2.48 -2.84 14.72
C VAL A 108 1.80 -3.13 16.05
N PRO A 109 1.95 -4.34 16.61
CA PRO A 109 2.40 -5.57 15.96
C PRO A 109 1.44 -6.04 14.86
N GLN A 110 1.98 -6.75 13.87
CA GLN A 110 1.20 -7.38 12.80
C GLN A 110 0.35 -8.54 13.35
N GLY A 111 -0.84 -8.72 12.77
CA GLY A 111 -1.80 -9.79 13.06
C GLY A 111 -2.63 -9.58 14.31
N THR A 112 -2.54 -8.43 14.96
CA THR A 112 -3.20 -8.16 16.25
C THR A 112 -4.41 -7.26 16.12
N PHE A 113 -4.29 -6.13 15.42
CA PHE A 113 -5.29 -5.05 15.43
C PHE A 113 -6.02 -4.87 14.09
N GLU A 114 -5.53 -5.49 13.02
CA GLU A 114 -5.98 -5.27 11.65
C GLU A 114 -7.47 -5.63 11.46
N ARG A 115 -7.92 -6.74 12.06
CA ARG A 115 -9.32 -7.15 11.96
C ARG A 115 -10.26 -6.15 12.64
N SER A 116 -9.91 -5.71 13.86
CA SER A 116 -10.69 -4.69 14.57
C SER A 116 -10.77 -3.40 13.76
N VAL A 117 -9.65 -2.97 13.17
CA VAL A 117 -9.62 -1.74 12.35
C VAL A 117 -10.46 -1.87 11.08
N ARG A 118 -10.37 -2.99 10.36
CA ARG A 118 -11.23 -3.25 9.19
C ARG A 118 -12.70 -3.22 9.60
N ASP A 119 -13.07 -3.89 10.68
CA ASP A 119 -14.44 -3.91 11.20
C ASP A 119 -14.94 -2.50 11.56
N GLY A 120 -14.16 -1.74 12.32
CA GLY A 120 -14.55 -0.38 12.71
C GLY A 120 -14.63 0.60 11.55
N LEU A 121 -13.78 0.44 10.52
CA LEU A 121 -13.91 1.21 9.28
C LEU A 121 -15.22 0.91 8.57
N LEU A 122 -15.56 -0.36 8.36
CA LEU A 122 -16.76 -0.77 7.64
C LEU A 122 -18.05 -0.29 8.31
N HIS A 123 -18.03 -0.15 9.65
CA HIS A 123 -19.15 0.39 10.43
C HIS A 123 -19.16 1.92 10.58
N SER A 124 -18.07 2.60 10.21
CA SER A 124 -17.96 4.06 10.32
C SER A 124 -18.64 4.80 9.15
N GLU A 125 -18.97 6.06 9.38
CA GLU A 125 -19.53 6.99 8.40
C GLU A 125 -18.64 8.22 8.29
N PHE A 126 -18.40 8.68 7.07
CA PHE A 126 -17.50 9.77 6.76
C PHE A 126 -18.21 10.91 6.03
N VAL A 127 -17.59 12.08 6.02
CA VAL A 127 -18.03 13.19 5.19
C VAL A 127 -18.03 12.73 3.74
N SER A 128 -19.21 12.69 3.12
CA SER A 128 -19.35 12.32 1.72
C SER A 128 -18.86 13.44 0.80
N ALA A 129 -18.37 13.08 -0.38
CA ALA A 129 -18.22 14.04 -1.46
C ALA A 129 -19.59 14.55 -1.92
N PRO A 130 -19.71 15.81 -2.39
CA PRO A 130 -20.86 16.24 -3.17
C PRO A 130 -21.11 15.28 -4.36
N ALA A 131 -22.38 15.08 -4.71
CA ALA A 131 -22.95 13.95 -5.46
C ALA A 131 -22.49 13.70 -6.93
N GLU A 132 -21.27 14.10 -7.32
CA GLU A 132 -20.78 13.99 -8.70
C GLU A 132 -19.34 13.42 -8.82
N ARG A 133 -18.81 12.65 -7.85
CA ARG A 133 -17.40 12.22 -7.92
C ARG A 133 -17.11 10.77 -7.52
N SER A 134 -16.02 10.30 -8.13
CA SER A 134 -15.23 9.11 -7.80
C SER A 134 -14.99 9.00 -6.28
N PRO A 135 -14.75 7.77 -5.77
CA PRO A 135 -14.45 7.54 -4.36
C PRO A 135 -13.36 8.48 -3.83
N ILE A 136 -13.51 8.94 -2.58
CA ILE A 136 -12.44 9.68 -1.89
C ILE A 136 -11.47 8.64 -1.33
N GLN A 137 -10.22 8.64 -1.80
CA GLN A 137 -9.18 7.84 -1.17
C GLN A 137 -8.75 8.49 0.14
N CYS A 138 -8.92 7.75 1.22
CA CYS A 138 -8.69 8.19 2.58
C CYS A 138 -7.64 7.33 3.24
N THR A 139 -6.90 7.93 4.17
CA THR A 139 -6.06 7.17 5.08
C THR A 139 -6.34 7.59 6.51
N MET A 140 -6.24 6.62 7.42
CA MET A 140 -6.46 6.84 8.83
C MET A 140 -5.48 6.03 9.66
N PHE A 141 -5.32 6.51 10.88
CA PHE A 141 -4.40 5.94 11.84
C PHE A 141 -5.14 5.61 13.12
N TYR A 142 -5.11 4.33 13.49
CA TYR A 142 -5.70 3.82 14.71
C TYR A 142 -4.62 3.56 15.73
N ARG A 143 -4.85 4.03 16.95
CA ARG A 143 -3.95 3.87 18.09
C ARG A 143 -4.69 3.09 19.18
N PHE A 144 -4.16 1.93 19.55
CA PHE A 144 -4.67 1.08 20.61
C PHE A 144 -3.78 1.24 21.84
N VAL A 145 -4.26 1.99 22.82
CA VAL A 145 -3.55 2.26 24.07
C VAL A 145 -4.40 1.87 25.27
N MET A 146 -3.74 1.46 26.36
CA MET A 146 -4.37 1.12 27.62
C MET A 146 -3.83 2.00 28.73
N GLU A 147 -4.73 2.54 29.55
CA GLU A 147 -4.38 3.39 30.68
C GLU A 147 -3.69 2.55 31.77
N GLY A 148 -2.52 2.98 32.25
CA GLY A 148 -1.76 2.25 33.26
C GLY A 148 -1.10 0.94 32.79
N ALA A 149 -1.14 0.61 31.49
CA ALA A 149 -0.47 -0.56 30.96
C ALA A 149 1.06 -0.45 31.14
N VAL A 150 1.57 -1.22 32.09
CA VAL A 150 2.98 -1.39 32.42
C VAL A 150 3.60 -2.28 31.34
N GLY A 151 4.25 -1.71 30.33
CA GLY A 151 4.71 -2.52 29.19
C GLY A 151 5.99 -2.08 28.49
N TYR A 152 6.74 -1.12 29.04
CA TYR A 152 7.82 -0.47 28.29
C TYR A 152 8.98 0.00 29.17
N SER A 153 9.28 -0.68 30.29
CA SER A 153 10.41 -0.30 31.17
C SER A 153 11.78 -0.26 30.46
N ARG A 154 11.89 -0.86 29.27
CA ARG A 154 13.07 -0.84 28.40
C ARG A 154 12.84 -0.16 27.05
N LEU A 155 11.70 0.49 26.83
CA LEU A 155 11.41 1.08 25.53
C LEU A 155 12.38 2.19 25.17
N ASP A 156 12.64 3.09 26.11
CA ASP A 156 13.58 4.18 25.89
C ASP A 156 14.96 3.61 25.53
N ALA A 157 15.41 2.59 26.28
CA ALA A 157 16.66 1.88 25.97
C ALA A 157 16.65 1.22 24.58
N PHE A 158 15.55 0.56 24.19
CA PHE A 158 15.42 -0.07 22.87
C PHE A 158 15.41 0.96 21.73
N VAL A 159 14.72 2.07 21.92
CA VAL A 159 14.65 3.18 20.95
C VAL A 159 16.02 3.84 20.82
N ASP A 160 16.72 4.08 21.93
CA ASP A 160 18.06 4.67 21.96
C ASP A 160 19.10 3.74 21.31
N GLU A 161 19.05 2.45 21.61
CA GLU A 161 19.91 1.43 20.98
C GLU A 161 19.65 1.36 19.48
N THR A 162 18.38 1.29 19.06
CA THR A 162 18.00 1.30 17.64
C THR A 162 18.50 2.56 16.95
N LEU A 163 18.37 3.73 17.59
CA LEU A 163 18.87 5.00 17.07
C LEU A 163 20.40 5.00 16.94
N ALA A 164 21.12 4.43 17.90
CA ALA A 164 22.58 4.32 17.85
C ALA A 164 23.03 3.50 16.62
N HIS A 165 22.40 2.34 16.38
CA HIS A 165 22.66 1.54 15.19
C HIS A 165 22.27 2.26 13.90
N ALA A 166 21.12 2.95 13.89
CA ALA A 166 20.67 3.72 12.74
C ALA A 166 21.66 4.85 12.38
N ARG A 167 22.21 5.54 13.39
CA ARG A 167 23.25 6.57 13.25
C ARG A 167 24.59 5.99 12.78
N ALA A 168 24.90 4.76 13.17
CA ALA A 168 26.08 4.02 12.69
C ALA A 168 25.95 3.56 11.22
N GLY A 169 24.79 3.74 10.59
CA GLY A 169 24.59 3.45 9.17
C GLY A 169 23.94 2.09 8.89
N ASP A 170 23.47 1.36 9.90
CA ASP A 170 22.76 0.09 9.68
C ASP A 170 21.40 0.33 9.00
N PRO A 171 21.19 -0.15 7.76
CA PRO A 171 19.93 0.04 7.03
C PRO A 171 18.72 -0.57 7.73
N ARG A 172 18.89 -1.70 8.43
CA ARG A 172 17.81 -2.37 9.19
C ARG A 172 17.40 -1.51 10.36
N ALA A 173 18.37 -0.96 11.09
CA ALA A 173 18.10 -0.07 12.21
C ALA A 173 17.51 1.27 11.76
N GLN A 174 17.93 1.81 10.62
CA GLN A 174 17.32 3.01 10.03
C GLN A 174 15.85 2.76 9.67
N MET A 175 15.56 1.63 9.02
CA MET A 175 14.19 1.22 8.72
C MET A 175 13.36 1.06 9.99
N LEU A 176 13.89 0.32 10.97
CA LEU A 176 13.22 0.07 12.25
C LEU A 176 12.98 1.37 13.01
N TYR A 177 13.97 2.27 13.10
CA TYR A 177 13.79 3.55 13.78
C TYR A 177 12.72 4.41 13.11
N GLY A 178 12.70 4.47 11.78
CA GLY A 178 11.61 5.11 11.05
C GLY A 178 10.25 4.49 11.39
N MET A 179 10.17 3.16 11.45
CA MET A 179 8.97 2.45 11.87
C MET A 179 8.58 2.73 13.32
N LEU A 180 9.53 2.90 14.24
CA LEU A 180 9.24 3.27 15.63
C LEU A 180 8.67 4.69 15.72
N LEU A 181 9.21 5.64 14.93
CA LEU A 181 8.71 7.02 14.92
C LEU A 181 7.26 7.12 14.44
N VAL A 182 6.88 6.31 13.45
CA VAL A 182 5.48 6.24 12.97
C VAL A 182 4.62 5.37 13.89
N GLY A 183 5.21 4.25 14.35
CA GLY A 183 4.57 3.09 14.95
C GLY A 183 4.39 3.14 16.48
N LEU A 184 5.10 4.03 17.18
CA LEU A 184 5.07 4.11 18.64
C LEU A 184 4.41 5.39 19.13
N PRO A 185 3.16 5.27 19.60
CA PRO A 185 2.40 6.44 19.98
C PRO A 185 2.97 7.25 21.15
N GLN A 186 3.73 6.59 22.02
CA GLN A 186 4.37 7.14 23.22
C GLN A 186 5.59 8.02 22.91
N LEU A 187 6.18 7.90 21.72
CA LEU A 187 7.30 8.77 21.32
C LEU A 187 6.83 10.19 20.99
N ASN A 188 5.53 10.37 20.71
CA ASN A 188 4.91 11.64 20.35
C ASN A 188 5.69 12.39 19.26
N LYS A 189 6.12 11.65 18.22
CA LYS A 189 6.85 12.18 17.08
C LYS A 189 5.93 12.28 15.86
N PRO A 190 6.00 13.37 15.08
CA PRO A 190 5.27 13.47 13.83
C PRO A 190 5.86 12.49 12.81
N ARG A 191 4.99 11.98 11.93
CA ARG A 191 5.36 11.00 10.89
C ARG A 191 6.46 11.52 9.96
N SER A 192 6.46 12.81 9.71
CA SER A 192 7.46 13.49 8.87
C SER A 192 8.90 13.23 9.33
N GLN A 193 9.15 12.97 10.63
CA GLN A 193 10.48 12.63 11.14
C GLN A 193 10.97 11.24 10.71
N ALA A 194 10.09 10.35 10.24
CA ALA A 194 10.46 9.02 9.79
C ALA A 194 11.05 9.01 8.36
N LEU A 195 10.62 9.93 7.49
CA LEU A 195 11.02 9.95 6.08
C LEU A 195 12.55 10.02 5.88
N PRO A 196 13.33 10.84 6.64
CA PRO A 196 14.78 10.82 6.53
C PRO A 196 15.42 9.47 6.82
N TRP A 197 14.85 8.68 7.74
CA TRP A 197 15.36 7.36 8.11
C TRP A 197 14.98 6.31 7.08
N PHE A 198 13.74 6.36 6.58
CA PHE A 198 13.33 5.53 5.44
C PHE A 198 14.18 5.82 4.21
N LEU A 199 14.51 7.08 3.92
CA LEU A 199 15.33 7.44 2.76
C LEU A 199 16.73 6.83 2.84
N LYS A 200 17.41 6.94 3.99
CA LYS A 200 18.74 6.33 4.17
C LYS A 200 18.71 4.81 3.97
N SER A 201 17.71 4.15 4.55
CA SER A 201 17.54 2.70 4.41
C SER A 201 17.16 2.28 2.97
N ALA A 202 16.34 3.09 2.29
CA ALA A 202 15.92 2.86 0.91
C ALA A 202 17.09 3.00 -0.08
N GLN A 203 17.96 3.99 0.13
CA GLN A 203 19.20 4.18 -0.63
C GLN A 203 20.17 3.01 -0.45
N ALA A 204 20.18 2.39 0.74
CA ALA A 204 20.92 1.15 1.01
C ALA A 204 20.22 -0.12 0.45
N GLY A 205 19.11 0.02 -0.27
CA GLY A 205 18.47 -1.08 -0.99
C GLY A 205 17.37 -1.82 -0.25
N MET A 206 16.92 -1.36 0.93
CA MET A 206 15.87 -2.05 1.68
C MET A 206 14.49 -1.91 1.00
N PRO A 207 13.84 -3.00 0.54
CA PRO A 207 12.60 -2.91 -0.24
C PRO A 207 11.44 -2.25 0.51
N VAL A 208 11.28 -2.59 1.79
CA VAL A 208 10.23 -1.99 2.64
C VAL A 208 10.46 -0.48 2.82
N ALA A 209 11.72 -0.04 2.95
CA ALA A 209 12.03 1.39 3.07
C ALA A 209 11.81 2.14 1.75
N GLN A 210 12.14 1.52 0.61
CA GLN A 210 11.85 2.04 -0.72
C GLN A 210 10.34 2.25 -0.91
N TYR A 211 9.53 1.30 -0.45
CA TYR A 211 8.08 1.43 -0.42
C TYR A 211 7.63 2.64 0.43
N GLN A 212 8.14 2.78 1.66
CA GLN A 212 7.77 3.90 2.53
C GLN A 212 8.14 5.26 1.91
N VAL A 213 9.31 5.39 1.29
CA VAL A 213 9.72 6.61 0.56
C VAL A 213 8.80 6.88 -0.63
N GLY A 214 8.56 5.86 -1.46
CA GLY A 214 7.69 6.00 -2.63
C GLY A 214 6.27 6.40 -2.26
N TYR A 215 5.74 5.78 -1.21
CA TYR A 215 4.41 6.06 -0.71
C TYR A 215 4.31 7.45 -0.03
N SER A 216 5.33 7.88 0.72
CA SER A 216 5.46 9.27 1.21
C SER A 216 5.48 10.30 0.08
N LEU A 217 6.16 10.03 -1.03
CA LEU A 217 6.17 10.90 -2.22
C LEU A 217 4.82 10.95 -2.93
N LEU A 218 4.04 9.85 -2.92
CA LEU A 218 2.68 9.85 -3.48
C LEU A 218 1.68 10.63 -2.60
N LYS A 219 1.87 10.59 -1.28
CA LYS A 219 0.91 11.14 -0.30
C LYS A 219 1.35 12.48 0.29
N GLY A 220 2.59 12.89 0.06
CA GLY A 220 3.18 14.12 0.59
C GLY A 220 3.34 14.11 2.11
N TRP A 221 3.87 13.02 2.68
CA TRP A 221 4.19 12.98 4.12
C TRP A 221 5.66 13.22 4.36
N GLY A 222 5.96 14.30 5.08
CA GLY A 222 7.32 14.77 5.29
C GLY A 222 7.96 15.34 4.02
N CYS A 223 7.19 15.53 2.95
CA CYS A 223 7.62 16.10 1.68
C CYS A 223 6.41 16.60 0.87
N ASN A 224 6.66 17.24 -0.28
CA ASN A 224 5.59 17.52 -1.25
C ASN A 224 5.21 16.24 -2.01
N CYS A 225 4.00 16.21 -2.56
CA CYS A 225 3.62 15.17 -3.51
C CYS A 225 4.47 15.28 -4.79
N GLU A 226 5.21 14.22 -5.12
CA GLU A 226 6.04 14.13 -6.33
C GLU A 226 5.82 12.76 -6.99
N GLU A 227 4.69 12.62 -7.67
CA GLU A 227 4.16 11.35 -8.18
C GLU A 227 5.17 10.52 -8.96
N ASN A 228 5.88 11.13 -9.91
CA ASN A 228 6.88 10.44 -10.74
C ASN A 228 8.02 9.83 -9.91
N LYS A 229 8.50 10.55 -8.89
CA LYS A 229 9.53 10.04 -7.97
C LYS A 229 8.97 8.92 -7.10
N GLY A 230 7.73 9.08 -6.62
CA GLY A 230 7.03 8.06 -5.84
C GLY A 230 6.89 6.75 -6.60
N LEU A 231 6.40 6.80 -7.85
CA LEU A 231 6.30 5.63 -8.72
C LEU A 231 7.66 5.00 -9.03
N HIS A 232 8.72 5.79 -9.16
CA HIS A 232 10.07 5.26 -9.35
C HIS A 232 10.52 4.43 -8.14
N TRP A 233 10.37 4.96 -6.92
CA TRP A 233 10.71 4.23 -5.69
C TRP A 233 9.86 2.99 -5.49
N LEU A 234 8.55 3.07 -5.79
CA LEU A 234 7.67 1.90 -5.73
C LEU A 234 8.08 0.81 -6.73
N ARG A 235 8.48 1.17 -7.96
CA ARG A 235 8.99 0.18 -8.93
C ARG A 235 10.26 -0.50 -8.42
N ARG A 236 11.17 0.24 -7.78
CA ARG A 236 12.38 -0.35 -7.16
C ARG A 236 12.01 -1.33 -6.04
N ALA A 237 11.08 -0.94 -5.17
CA ALA A 237 10.60 -1.80 -4.09
C ALA A 237 9.94 -3.07 -4.63
N ALA A 238 9.06 -2.95 -5.62
CA ALA A 238 8.38 -4.07 -6.28
C ALA A 238 9.37 -5.01 -6.98
N GLN A 239 10.34 -4.47 -7.73
CA GLN A 239 11.40 -5.27 -8.35
C GLN A 239 12.27 -6.03 -7.34
N ALA A 240 12.32 -5.56 -6.10
CA ALA A 240 13.01 -6.20 -4.99
C ALA A 240 12.07 -7.08 -4.13
N GLY A 241 10.86 -7.38 -4.61
CA GLY A 241 9.90 -8.30 -3.98
C GLY A 241 9.17 -7.70 -2.78
N GLN A 242 8.87 -6.39 -2.78
CA GLN A 242 8.01 -5.77 -1.77
C GLN A 242 6.54 -5.83 -2.21
N PRO A 243 5.69 -6.68 -1.60
CA PRO A 243 4.36 -6.92 -2.12
C PRO A 243 3.42 -5.71 -1.98
N ASP A 244 3.60 -4.87 -0.95
CA ASP A 244 2.82 -3.64 -0.80
C ASP A 244 3.09 -2.66 -1.95
N ALA A 245 4.33 -2.61 -2.46
CA ALA A 245 4.69 -1.75 -3.58
C ALA A 245 4.05 -2.25 -4.88
N GLU A 246 4.04 -3.56 -5.10
CA GLU A 246 3.39 -4.21 -6.24
C GLU A 246 1.88 -3.92 -6.24
N VAL A 247 1.21 -4.11 -5.10
CA VAL A 247 -0.23 -3.81 -4.95
C VAL A 247 -0.49 -2.31 -5.17
N THR A 248 0.33 -1.41 -4.61
CA THR A 248 0.17 0.04 -4.83
C THR A 248 0.36 0.41 -6.31
N LEU A 249 1.33 -0.16 -7.01
CA LEU A 249 1.51 0.07 -8.45
C LEU A 249 0.33 -0.45 -9.26
N ALA A 250 -0.20 -1.62 -8.90
CA ALA A 250 -1.39 -2.17 -9.55
C ALA A 250 -2.61 -1.27 -9.36
N MET A 251 -2.89 -0.84 -8.14
CA MET A 251 -4.02 0.08 -7.87
C MET A 251 -3.86 1.41 -8.59
N TYR A 252 -2.64 1.96 -8.64
CA TYR A 252 -2.36 3.16 -9.41
C TYR A 252 -2.65 2.94 -10.91
N ALA A 253 -2.26 1.78 -11.46
CA ALA A 253 -2.60 1.41 -12.83
C ALA A 253 -4.11 1.21 -13.05
N LEU A 254 -4.86 0.75 -12.05
CA LEU A 254 -6.32 0.54 -12.14
C LEU A 254 -7.16 1.80 -11.89
N LYS A 255 -6.57 2.86 -11.35
CA LYS A 255 -7.29 4.09 -11.00
C LYS A 255 -8.03 4.71 -12.19
N GLY A 256 -9.30 5.07 -11.98
CA GLY A 256 -10.17 5.65 -13.01
C GLY A 256 -10.62 4.61 -14.04
N SER A 257 -10.60 4.98 -15.32
CA SER A 257 -10.91 4.05 -16.43
C SER A 257 -9.61 3.60 -17.10
N PRO A 258 -8.99 2.47 -16.68
CA PRO A 258 -7.74 2.01 -17.26
C PRO A 258 -7.94 1.50 -18.69
N ASP A 259 -6.95 1.74 -19.56
CA ASP A 259 -6.88 1.09 -20.86
C ASP A 259 -6.31 -0.34 -20.72
N GLN A 260 -6.22 -1.05 -21.84
CA GLN A 260 -5.72 -2.43 -21.87
C GLN A 260 -4.25 -2.56 -21.44
N GLU A 261 -3.43 -1.52 -21.66
CA GLU A 261 -2.03 -1.50 -21.20
C GLU A 261 -1.97 -1.44 -19.68
N ARG A 262 -2.69 -0.49 -19.09
CA ARG A 262 -2.76 -0.32 -17.63
C ARG A 262 -3.38 -1.53 -16.94
N LEU A 263 -4.41 -2.15 -17.52
CA LEU A 263 -5.00 -3.39 -17.00
C LEU A 263 -3.97 -4.54 -16.99
N ARG A 264 -3.19 -4.69 -18.05
CA ARG A 264 -2.13 -5.71 -18.12
C ARG A 264 -1.02 -5.44 -17.10
N GLN A 265 -0.59 -4.18 -16.97
CA GLN A 265 0.41 -3.78 -15.96
C GLN A 265 -0.08 -4.07 -14.55
N ALA A 266 -1.33 -3.71 -14.24
CA ALA A 266 -1.93 -4.00 -12.95
C ALA A 266 -1.98 -5.51 -12.66
N ARG A 267 -2.40 -6.31 -13.64
CA ARG A 267 -2.40 -7.76 -13.54
C ARG A 267 -1.02 -8.31 -13.22
N LEU A 268 0.02 -7.89 -13.95
CA LEU A 268 1.39 -8.38 -13.73
C LEU A 268 1.87 -8.12 -12.30
N TRP A 269 1.62 -6.91 -11.79
CA TRP A 269 1.96 -6.58 -10.40
C TRP A 269 1.15 -7.38 -9.39
N LEU A 270 -0.15 -7.60 -9.64
CA LEU A 270 -0.98 -8.41 -8.75
C LEU A 270 -0.63 -9.90 -8.79
N GLU A 271 -0.18 -10.42 -9.93
CA GLU A 271 0.34 -11.79 -10.07
C GLU A 271 1.62 -11.98 -9.26
N GLN A 272 2.54 -11.01 -9.33
CA GLN A 272 3.73 -10.99 -8.50
C GLN A 272 3.37 -10.92 -7.00
N ALA A 273 2.50 -9.99 -6.62
CA ALA A 273 2.08 -9.83 -5.22
C ALA A 273 1.41 -11.08 -4.66
N ALA A 274 0.55 -11.73 -5.46
CA ALA A 274 -0.08 -12.98 -5.07
C ALA A 274 0.94 -14.12 -4.90
N ALA A 275 1.94 -14.21 -5.79
CA ALA A 275 3.02 -15.19 -5.71
C ALA A 275 3.91 -14.98 -4.46
N ASP A 276 4.16 -13.72 -4.10
CA ASP A 276 4.91 -13.33 -2.90
C ASP A 276 4.06 -13.38 -1.61
N GLY A 277 2.83 -13.92 -1.71
CA GLY A 277 1.98 -14.21 -0.56
C GLY A 277 1.12 -13.05 -0.07
N SER A 278 1.06 -11.93 -0.80
CA SER A 278 0.24 -10.77 -0.43
C SER A 278 -1.24 -11.12 -0.35
N HIS A 279 -1.85 -10.82 0.79
CA HIS A 279 -3.28 -10.95 1.00
C HIS A 279 -4.07 -10.06 0.02
N ASP A 280 -3.71 -8.78 -0.06
CA ASP A 280 -4.38 -7.81 -0.93
C ASP A 280 -4.09 -8.10 -2.41
N GLY A 281 -2.88 -8.58 -2.73
CA GLY A 281 -2.53 -9.05 -4.08
C GLY A 281 -3.45 -10.17 -4.55
N LYS A 282 -3.68 -11.20 -3.72
CA LYS A 282 -4.61 -12.29 -4.03
C LYS A 282 -6.05 -11.81 -4.16
N LEU A 283 -6.51 -10.94 -3.26
CA LEU A 283 -7.87 -10.40 -3.28
C LEU A 283 -8.13 -9.60 -4.56
N TYR A 284 -7.26 -8.65 -4.90
CA TYR A 284 -7.45 -7.79 -6.07
C TYR A 284 -7.20 -8.53 -7.39
N LEU A 285 -6.27 -9.49 -7.42
CA LEU A 285 -6.12 -10.38 -8.59
C LEU A 285 -7.39 -11.20 -8.81
N SER A 286 -8.01 -11.71 -7.74
CA SER A 286 -9.26 -12.46 -7.83
C SER A 286 -10.37 -11.59 -8.43
N ALA A 287 -10.49 -10.33 -8.02
CA ALA A 287 -11.46 -9.39 -8.58
C ALA A 287 -11.24 -9.17 -10.09
N LEU A 288 -9.98 -8.94 -10.50
CA LEU A 288 -9.64 -8.70 -11.91
C LEU A 288 -9.90 -9.94 -12.79
N LEU A 289 -9.52 -11.13 -12.32
CA LEU A 289 -9.72 -12.39 -13.03
C LEU A 289 -11.19 -12.80 -13.11
N ALA A 290 -11.99 -12.44 -12.10
CA ALA A 290 -13.41 -12.76 -12.03
C ALA A 290 -14.26 -12.02 -13.08
N THR A 291 -13.91 -10.77 -13.40
CA THR A 291 -14.74 -9.92 -14.26
C THR A 291 -14.22 -9.82 -15.70
N ALA A 292 -12.93 -10.03 -15.94
CA ALA A 292 -12.39 -10.05 -17.30
C ALA A 292 -13.01 -11.19 -18.14
N SER A 293 -13.20 -10.95 -19.44
CA SER A 293 -13.55 -12.05 -20.37
C SER A 293 -12.36 -12.99 -20.57
N GLU A 294 -12.60 -14.23 -21.02
CA GLU A 294 -11.53 -15.19 -21.30
C GLU A 294 -10.52 -14.65 -22.34
N ALA A 295 -10.99 -13.91 -23.34
CA ALA A 295 -10.14 -13.24 -24.34
C ALA A 295 -9.23 -12.16 -23.73
N GLU A 296 -9.65 -11.54 -22.63
CA GLU A 296 -8.88 -10.55 -21.86
C GLU A 296 -8.07 -11.22 -20.72
N GLY A 297 -8.00 -12.56 -20.75
CA GLY A 297 -7.28 -13.38 -19.77
C GLY A 297 -8.05 -13.63 -18.48
N GLY A 298 -9.37 -13.46 -18.44
CA GLY A 298 -10.19 -13.86 -17.29
C GLY A 298 -9.96 -15.34 -16.93
N ASP A 299 -9.91 -15.63 -15.63
CA ASP A 299 -9.74 -16.99 -15.12
C ASP A 299 -10.55 -17.14 -13.82
N PRO A 300 -11.85 -17.49 -13.93
CA PRO A 300 -12.72 -17.54 -12.77
C PRO A 300 -12.35 -18.66 -11.79
N ARG A 301 -11.72 -19.75 -12.25
CA ARG A 301 -11.29 -20.85 -11.38
C ARG A 301 -10.09 -20.47 -10.55
N ARG A 302 -9.12 -19.80 -11.16
CA ARG A 302 -7.98 -19.22 -10.43
C ARG A 302 -8.43 -18.12 -9.47
N ALA A 303 -9.39 -17.27 -9.87
CA ALA A 303 -9.97 -16.27 -8.98
C ALA A 303 -10.58 -16.90 -7.71
N LEU A 304 -11.36 -17.98 -7.84
CA LEU A 304 -11.92 -18.68 -6.68
C LEU A 304 -10.84 -19.32 -5.79
N THR A 305 -9.77 -19.85 -6.39
CA THR A 305 -8.67 -20.47 -5.66
C THR A 305 -7.91 -19.43 -4.82
N LEU A 306 -7.51 -18.33 -5.45
CA LEU A 306 -6.81 -17.23 -4.78
C LEU A 306 -7.67 -16.61 -3.68
N LEU A 307 -8.95 -16.39 -3.95
CA LEU A 307 -9.89 -15.84 -2.97
C LEU A 307 -10.03 -16.78 -1.76
N ALA A 308 -10.10 -18.10 -1.96
CA ALA A 308 -10.25 -19.05 -0.87
C ALA A 308 -9.10 -18.99 0.15
N GLU A 309 -7.87 -18.70 -0.30
CA GLU A 309 -6.70 -18.56 0.57
C GLU A 309 -6.81 -17.36 1.54
N VAL A 310 -7.47 -16.28 1.10
CA VAL A 310 -7.60 -15.04 1.87
C VAL A 310 -8.97 -14.88 2.55
N PHE A 311 -9.97 -15.65 2.11
CA PHE A 311 -11.38 -15.46 2.45
C PHE A 311 -11.64 -15.39 3.95
N ARG A 312 -10.97 -16.21 4.77
CA ARG A 312 -11.18 -16.23 6.23
C ARG A 312 -10.93 -14.87 6.88
N GLY A 313 -9.96 -14.11 6.38
CA GLY A 313 -9.59 -12.79 6.89
C GLY A 313 -10.52 -11.66 6.45
N VAL A 314 -11.31 -11.87 5.39
CA VAL A 314 -12.19 -10.86 4.78
C VAL A 314 -13.66 -11.30 4.71
N LYS A 315 -14.03 -12.40 5.37
CA LYS A 315 -15.41 -12.95 5.36
C LYS A 315 -16.45 -12.02 6.01
N ASP A 316 -16.01 -10.98 6.71
CA ASP A 316 -16.87 -9.98 7.33
C ASP A 316 -17.05 -8.74 6.41
N ASP A 317 -16.37 -8.71 5.25
CA ASP A 317 -16.45 -7.66 4.23
C ASP A 317 -17.35 -8.10 3.05
N PRO A 318 -18.39 -7.32 2.66
CA PRO A 318 -19.22 -7.63 1.50
C PRO A 318 -18.42 -7.84 0.22
N THR A 319 -17.34 -7.10 -0.01
CA THR A 319 -16.53 -7.13 -1.24
C THR A 319 -15.99 -8.54 -1.53
N ALA A 320 -15.64 -9.31 -0.49
CA ALA A 320 -15.16 -10.69 -0.67
C ALA A 320 -16.24 -11.61 -1.27
N PHE A 321 -17.51 -11.38 -0.94
CA PHE A 321 -18.63 -12.14 -1.51
C PHE A 321 -18.98 -11.68 -2.92
N GLU A 322 -18.86 -10.38 -3.22
CA GLU A 322 -19.04 -9.82 -4.56
C GLU A 322 -18.02 -10.43 -5.54
N ILE A 323 -16.75 -10.51 -5.15
CA ILE A 323 -15.68 -11.17 -5.94
C ILE A 323 -15.98 -12.64 -6.14
N ARG A 324 -16.41 -13.35 -5.09
CA ARG A 324 -16.75 -14.77 -5.19
C ARG A 324 -17.92 -15.00 -6.15
N ALA A 325 -18.97 -14.18 -6.05
CA ALA A 325 -20.15 -14.27 -6.89
C ALA A 325 -19.82 -14.01 -8.37
N ALA A 326 -19.03 -12.98 -8.64
CA ALA A 326 -18.56 -12.68 -10.00
C ALA A 326 -17.74 -13.83 -10.59
N ALA A 327 -16.83 -14.42 -9.80
CA ALA A 327 -16.03 -15.55 -10.25
C ALA A 327 -16.89 -16.80 -10.51
N GLN A 328 -17.86 -17.10 -9.62
CA GLN A 328 -18.82 -18.18 -9.81
C GLN A 328 -19.66 -17.99 -11.08
N ALA A 329 -20.21 -16.79 -11.28
CA ALA A 329 -21.00 -16.46 -12.47
C ALA A 329 -20.17 -16.59 -13.76
N SER A 330 -18.93 -16.08 -13.76
CA SER A 330 -17.99 -16.24 -14.88
C SER A 330 -17.60 -17.69 -15.14
N ALA A 331 -17.66 -18.57 -14.14
CA ALA A 331 -17.48 -20.03 -14.30
C ALA A 331 -18.76 -20.77 -14.73
N GLY A 332 -19.90 -20.08 -14.89
CA GLY A 332 -21.21 -20.67 -15.21
C GLY A 332 -21.98 -21.20 -13.99
N GLU A 333 -21.48 -20.98 -12.76
CA GLU A 333 -22.05 -21.43 -11.49
C GLU A 333 -23.06 -20.40 -10.95
N PHE A 334 -24.11 -20.12 -11.73
CA PHE A 334 -25.04 -19.02 -11.43
C PHE A 334 -25.84 -19.22 -10.14
N ARG A 335 -26.16 -20.47 -9.77
CA ARG A 335 -26.89 -20.76 -8.53
C ARG A 335 -26.07 -20.38 -7.30
N GLU A 336 -24.79 -20.68 -7.32
CA GLU A 336 -23.81 -20.35 -6.29
C GLU A 336 -23.52 -18.84 -6.29
N ALA A 337 -23.38 -18.25 -7.47
CA ALA A 337 -23.20 -16.80 -7.64
C ALA A 337 -24.34 -16.01 -6.99
N VAL A 338 -25.60 -16.39 -7.28
CA VAL A 338 -26.79 -15.77 -6.67
C VAL A 338 -26.79 -15.90 -5.14
N GLN A 339 -26.35 -17.04 -4.59
CA GLN A 339 -26.25 -17.21 -3.13
C GLN A 339 -25.18 -16.29 -2.53
N SER A 340 -24.00 -16.24 -3.14
CA SER A 340 -22.91 -15.37 -2.70
C SER A 340 -23.29 -13.89 -2.79
N GLU A 341 -23.91 -13.45 -3.89
CA GLU A 341 -24.32 -12.04 -4.05
C GLU A 341 -25.44 -11.66 -3.08
N ARG A 342 -26.40 -12.55 -2.80
CA ARG A 342 -27.41 -12.30 -1.74
C ARG A 342 -26.78 -12.14 -0.36
N GLN A 343 -25.73 -12.90 -0.06
CA GLN A 343 -24.98 -12.74 1.17
C GLN A 343 -24.25 -11.39 1.22
N ALA A 344 -23.63 -10.96 0.11
CA ALA A 344 -23.04 -9.63 -0.01
C ALA A 344 -24.08 -8.53 0.23
N VAL A 345 -25.26 -8.60 -0.41
CA VAL A 345 -26.36 -7.65 -0.24
C VAL A 345 -26.79 -7.58 1.23
N ALA A 346 -27.00 -8.72 1.89
CA ALA A 346 -27.42 -8.76 3.29
C ALA A 346 -26.35 -8.17 4.24
N MET A 347 -25.06 -8.35 3.94
CA MET A 347 -23.97 -7.73 4.69
C MET A 347 -23.92 -6.22 4.47
N ALA A 348 -23.95 -5.79 3.21
CA ALA A 348 -23.94 -4.38 2.81
C ALA A 348 -25.13 -3.60 3.41
N GLN A 349 -26.33 -4.20 3.45
CA GLN A 349 -27.50 -3.62 4.10
C GLN A 349 -27.29 -3.40 5.61
N ARG A 350 -26.67 -4.36 6.32
CA ARG A 350 -26.34 -4.21 7.75
C ARG A 350 -25.33 -3.09 7.99
N LEU A 351 -24.38 -2.93 7.06
CA LEU A 351 -23.40 -1.83 7.05
C LEU A 351 -23.97 -0.52 6.48
N LYS A 352 -25.25 -0.50 6.09
CA LYS A 352 -25.95 0.67 5.53
C LYS A 352 -25.26 1.25 4.28
N TRP A 353 -24.69 0.37 3.46
CA TRP A 353 -24.17 0.71 2.14
C TRP A 353 -25.32 0.96 1.15
N ASP A 354 -25.06 1.79 0.14
CA ASP A 354 -25.85 1.74 -1.09
C ASP A 354 -25.66 0.37 -1.76
N VAL A 355 -26.78 -0.34 -1.98
CA VAL A 355 -26.81 -1.68 -2.56
C VAL A 355 -27.30 -1.72 -4.01
N THR A 356 -27.38 -0.57 -4.67
CA THR A 356 -27.87 -0.47 -6.05
C THR A 356 -27.05 -1.34 -7.02
N SER A 357 -25.71 -1.21 -7.01
CA SER A 357 -24.83 -2.01 -7.87
C SER A 357 -24.84 -3.50 -7.50
N LEU A 358 -24.97 -3.84 -6.22
CA LEU A 358 -25.09 -5.23 -5.75
C LEU A 358 -26.38 -5.89 -6.29
N ASN A 359 -27.50 -5.16 -6.27
CA ASN A 359 -28.78 -5.65 -6.78
C ASN A 359 -28.79 -5.77 -8.32
N GLU A 360 -28.10 -4.88 -9.01
CA GLU A 360 -27.88 -4.97 -10.46
C GLU A 360 -27.13 -6.27 -10.80
N ARG A 361 -26.00 -6.53 -10.15
CA ARG A 361 -25.24 -7.78 -10.33
C ARG A 361 -26.06 -9.02 -9.98
N LEU A 362 -26.82 -8.98 -8.88
CA LEU A 362 -27.73 -10.06 -8.52
C LEU A 362 -28.74 -10.36 -9.64
N THR A 363 -29.26 -9.32 -10.29
CA THR A 363 -30.17 -9.46 -11.44
C THR A 363 -29.47 -10.10 -12.64
N HIS A 364 -28.24 -9.69 -12.95
CA HIS A 364 -27.42 -10.34 -13.98
C HIS A 364 -27.24 -11.84 -13.70
N TYR A 365 -26.85 -12.21 -12.49
CA TYR A 365 -26.61 -13.60 -12.12
C TYR A 365 -27.89 -14.43 -12.15
N MET A 366 -29.04 -13.88 -11.73
CA MET A 366 -30.35 -14.53 -11.85
C MET A 366 -30.77 -14.74 -13.32
N GLY A 367 -30.31 -13.88 -14.23
CA GLY A 367 -30.49 -14.00 -15.68
C GLY A 367 -29.43 -14.88 -16.38
N ASN A 368 -28.57 -15.59 -15.63
CA ASN A 368 -27.44 -16.35 -16.16
C ASN A 368 -26.45 -15.51 -16.99
N GLN A 369 -26.22 -14.26 -16.59
CA GLN A 369 -25.26 -13.36 -17.21
C GLN A 369 -24.11 -13.05 -16.24
N PRO A 370 -22.84 -13.22 -16.65
CA PRO A 370 -21.70 -12.82 -15.82
C PRO A 370 -21.56 -11.30 -15.77
N TRP A 371 -21.03 -10.79 -14.65
CA TRP A 371 -20.72 -9.37 -14.50
C TRP A 371 -19.35 -9.06 -15.11
N ARG A 372 -19.26 -7.96 -15.88
CA ARG A 372 -18.03 -7.51 -16.54
C ARG A 372 -17.57 -6.12 -16.09
N GLY A 373 -18.31 -5.47 -15.18
CA GLY A 373 -17.92 -4.20 -14.58
C GLY A 373 -16.86 -4.36 -13.49
N GLY A 374 -16.33 -3.25 -12.99
CA GLY A 374 -15.44 -3.25 -11.82
C GLY A 374 -16.14 -3.81 -10.57
N LEU A 375 -15.36 -4.43 -9.70
CA LEU A 375 -15.78 -4.84 -8.33
C LEU A 375 -15.09 -4.02 -7.25
N LEU A 376 -14.04 -3.29 -7.63
CA LEU A 376 -13.21 -2.51 -6.74
C LEU A 376 -13.23 -1.09 -7.27
N ASP A 377 -13.89 -0.21 -6.53
CA ASP A 377 -13.96 1.21 -6.85
C ASP A 377 -12.66 1.87 -6.34
N PHE A 378 -11.70 2.09 -7.26
CA PHE A 378 -10.35 2.64 -7.00
C PHE A 378 -10.22 4.14 -7.29
#